data_AF-A0A9P9PYH0-F1
#
_entry.id   AF-A0A9P9PYH0-F1
#
_cell.length_a   1.000
_cell.length_b   1.000
_cell.length_c   1.000
_cell.angle_alpha   90.00
_cell.angle_beta   90.00
_cell.angle_gamma   90.00
#
_symmetry.space_group_name_H-M   'P 1'
#
loop_
_entity.id
_entity.type
_entity.pdbx_description
1 polymer ?
#
loop_
_entity_poly.entity_id
_entity_poly.type
_entity_poly.pdbx_seq_one_letter_code
_entity_poly.pdbx_strand_id
1 'polypeptide(L)'
;MTSTAGDVYRERIVLGLWEKVPCAWWAKNTWKNAITHVASTTCSVELAKFLIDQGMPVDWGMGKSVPTPLVHAARKTNAKAAELVKLILFNGANDVVETPQGGRNEKNKYILGLSTFKIRISEEKGARQISKWLGVTFEELVAQARKAKGEVKSSDT
;
A
#
# COMPACT_ATOMS: atom_id res chain seq x y z
N MET A 1 6.98 2.68 -17.65
CA MET A 1 6.99 4.16 -17.60
C MET A 1 7.16 4.61 -16.15
N THR A 2 8.40 4.85 -15.71
CA THR A 2 8.71 5.42 -14.39
C THR A 2 8.88 6.93 -14.54
N SER A 3 7.79 7.66 -14.77
CA SER A 3 7.89 9.10 -15.11
C SER A 3 8.19 10.00 -13.89
N THR A 4 8.05 9.49 -12.66
CA THR A 4 8.14 10.29 -11.42
C THR A 4 9.13 9.73 -10.40
N ALA A 5 10.01 8.79 -10.77
CA ALA A 5 10.87 8.08 -9.81
C ALA A 5 11.85 9.01 -9.08
N GLY A 6 11.46 9.48 -7.89
CA GLY A 6 12.32 10.20 -6.95
C GLY A 6 12.54 11.68 -7.25
N ASP A 7 11.92 12.22 -8.30
CA ASP A 7 12.01 13.63 -8.67
C ASP A 7 10.97 14.44 -7.88
N VAL A 8 11.43 15.13 -6.83
CA VAL A 8 10.61 15.97 -5.93
C VAL A 8 9.84 17.04 -6.72
N TYR A 9 10.40 17.56 -7.80
CA TYR A 9 9.73 18.58 -8.61
C TYR A 9 8.54 17.98 -9.37
N ARG A 10 8.71 16.79 -9.93
CA ARG A 10 7.60 16.07 -10.61
C ARG A 10 6.52 15.63 -9.62
N GLU A 11 6.92 15.15 -8.43
CA GLU A 11 5.96 14.82 -7.36
C GLU A 11 5.11 16.03 -6.98
N ARG A 12 5.71 17.23 -6.85
CA ARG A 12 4.98 18.48 -6.60
C ARG A 12 4.05 18.88 -7.74
N ILE A 13 4.45 18.72 -9.00
CA ILE A 13 3.57 18.98 -10.14
C ILE A 13 2.34 18.06 -10.08
N VAL A 14 2.55 16.78 -9.78
CA VAL A 14 1.46 15.80 -9.63
C VAL A 14 0.56 16.19 -8.46
N LEU A 15 1.11 16.54 -7.29
CA LEU A 15 0.33 17.03 -6.15
C LEU A 15 -0.49 18.27 -6.51
N GLY A 16 0.14 19.29 -7.11
CA GLY A 16 -0.55 20.52 -7.49
C GLY A 16 -1.64 20.29 -8.53
N LEU A 17 -1.52 19.26 -9.37
CA LEU A 17 -2.59 18.83 -10.26
C LEU A 17 -3.73 18.14 -9.47
N TRP A 18 -3.40 17.24 -8.54
CA TRP A 18 -4.39 16.52 -7.73
C TRP A 18 -5.17 17.46 -6.79
N GLU A 19 -4.53 18.48 -6.24
CA GLU A 19 -5.17 19.52 -5.42
C GLU A 19 -6.21 20.34 -6.21
N LYS A 20 -5.96 20.57 -7.51
CA LYS A 20 -6.81 21.40 -8.36
C LYS A 20 -7.95 20.66 -9.03
N VAL A 21 -7.85 19.34 -9.17
CA VAL A 21 -8.84 18.51 -9.87
C VAL A 21 -9.67 17.74 -8.83
N PRO A 22 -10.98 18.05 -8.67
CA PRO A 22 -11.82 17.37 -7.69
C PRO A 22 -11.77 15.85 -7.84
N CYS A 23 -11.58 15.10 -6.75
CA CYS A 23 -11.52 13.63 -6.79
C CYS A 23 -12.76 12.99 -7.44
N ALA A 24 -13.91 13.66 -7.42
CA ALA A 24 -15.14 13.23 -8.10
C ALA A 24 -15.00 13.14 -9.63
N TRP A 25 -14.05 13.86 -10.23
CA TRP A 25 -13.80 13.87 -11.67
C TRP A 25 -12.87 12.73 -12.13
N TRP A 26 -12.27 12.03 -11.18
CA TRP A 26 -11.44 10.88 -11.48
C TRP A 26 -12.34 9.67 -11.67
N ALA A 27 -12.07 8.85 -12.68
CA ALA A 27 -12.76 7.59 -12.84
C ALA A 27 -12.59 6.77 -11.55
N LYS A 28 -13.71 6.36 -10.94
CA LYS A 28 -13.80 5.75 -9.59
C LYS A 28 -12.84 4.59 -9.37
N ASN A 29 -12.48 3.86 -10.43
CA ASN A 29 -11.54 2.74 -10.38
C ASN A 29 -10.08 3.17 -10.59
N THR A 30 -9.82 4.24 -11.35
CA THR A 30 -8.46 4.77 -11.57
C THR A 30 -7.90 5.37 -10.30
N TRP A 31 -8.73 6.10 -9.54
CA TRP A 31 -8.31 6.74 -8.29
C TRP A 31 -8.00 5.73 -7.18
N LYS A 32 -8.82 4.69 -7.03
CA LYS A 32 -8.59 3.65 -6.01
C LYS A 32 -7.26 2.90 -6.18
N ASN A 33 -6.78 2.74 -7.42
CA ASN A 33 -5.49 2.11 -7.70
C ASN A 33 -4.30 3.07 -7.61
N ALA A 34 -4.53 4.37 -7.41
CA ALA A 34 -3.47 5.37 -7.40
C ALA A 34 -2.43 5.07 -6.31
N ILE A 35 -2.87 4.65 -5.12
CA ILE A 35 -1.96 4.31 -4.01
C ILE A 35 -1.09 3.09 -4.33
N THR A 36 -1.63 2.09 -5.04
CA THR A 36 -0.88 0.92 -5.53
C THR A 36 0.14 1.34 -6.59
N HIS A 37 -0.20 2.28 -7.46
CA HIS A 37 0.74 2.85 -8.44
C HIS A 37 1.87 3.63 -7.77
N VAL A 38 1.57 4.47 -6.77
CA VAL A 38 2.59 5.19 -5.98
C VAL A 38 3.52 4.19 -5.31
N ALA A 39 2.98 3.16 -4.63
CA ALA A 39 3.77 2.15 -3.94
C ALA A 39 4.64 1.31 -4.89
N SER A 40 4.16 0.98 -6.09
CA SER A 40 4.92 0.20 -7.07
C SER A 40 6.02 1.01 -7.78
N THR A 41 5.87 2.33 -7.88
CA THR A 41 6.80 3.18 -8.64
C THR A 41 7.70 4.00 -7.72
N THR A 42 7.18 5.05 -7.09
CA THR A 42 7.96 6.11 -6.42
C THR A 42 8.15 5.87 -4.92
N CYS A 43 7.22 5.15 -4.29
CA CYS A 43 7.08 5.12 -2.84
C CYS A 43 7.00 6.52 -2.19
N SER A 44 6.42 7.50 -2.90
CA SER A 44 6.27 8.85 -2.37
C SER A 44 5.27 8.88 -1.22
N VAL A 45 5.77 9.24 -0.05
CA VAL A 45 4.99 9.35 1.19
C VAL A 45 3.98 10.51 1.07
N GLU A 46 4.37 11.62 0.42
CA GLU A 46 3.49 12.78 0.24
C GLU A 46 2.31 12.46 -0.67
N LEU A 47 2.56 11.83 -1.83
CA LEU A 47 1.50 11.39 -2.73
C LEU A 47 0.57 10.38 -2.05
N ALA A 48 1.14 9.43 -1.30
CA ALA A 48 0.34 8.44 -0.57
C ALA A 48 -0.50 9.08 0.54
N LYS A 49 0.07 10.01 1.31
CA LYS A 49 -0.64 10.74 2.36
C LYS A 49 -1.80 11.53 1.79
N PHE A 50 -1.60 12.25 0.69
CA PHE A 50 -2.68 12.96 0.01
C PHE A 50 -3.83 12.00 -0.35
N LEU A 51 -3.53 10.84 -0.94
CA LEU A 51 -4.56 9.86 -1.31
C LEU A 51 -5.32 9.32 -0.09
N ILE A 52 -4.61 9.03 1.00
CA ILE A 52 -5.21 8.55 2.25
C ILE A 52 -6.11 9.63 2.87
N ASP A 53 -5.66 10.88 2.90
CA ASP A 53 -6.41 12.03 3.42
C ASP A 53 -7.70 12.27 2.61
N GLN A 54 -7.74 11.88 1.33
CA GLN A 54 -8.95 11.86 0.49
C GLN A 54 -9.86 10.63 0.73
N GLY A 55 -9.61 9.85 1.78
CA GLY A 55 -10.40 8.67 2.16
C GLY A 55 -10.15 7.43 1.32
N MET A 56 -8.99 7.33 0.65
CA MET A 56 -8.67 6.15 -0.15
C MET A 56 -8.32 4.94 0.73
N PRO A 57 -8.87 3.75 0.42
CA PRO A 57 -8.56 2.53 1.16
C PRO A 57 -7.10 2.11 0.94
N VAL A 58 -6.36 1.93 2.04
CA VAL A 58 -4.94 1.53 2.02
C VAL A 58 -4.70 0.08 1.61
N ASP A 59 -5.72 -0.77 1.74
CA ASP A 59 -5.68 -2.20 1.36
C ASP A 59 -6.28 -2.46 -0.03
N TRP A 60 -6.50 -1.42 -0.84
CA TRP A 60 -7.12 -1.61 -2.14
C TRP A 60 -6.26 -2.45 -3.11
N GLY A 61 -6.80 -3.59 -3.54
CA GLY A 61 -6.26 -4.40 -4.62
C GLY A 61 -7.28 -4.50 -5.76
N MET A 62 -6.83 -4.36 -7.01
CA MET A 62 -7.69 -4.55 -8.20
C MET A 62 -7.98 -6.06 -8.40
N GLY A 63 -8.85 -6.62 -7.57
CA GLY A 63 -9.23 -8.02 -7.61
C GLY A 63 -8.27 -8.95 -6.87
N LYS A 64 -8.63 -10.24 -6.90
CA LYS A 64 -8.09 -11.31 -6.05
C LYS A 64 -6.58 -11.59 -6.22
N SER A 65 -5.97 -11.13 -7.31
CA SER A 65 -4.57 -11.44 -7.66
C SER A 65 -3.64 -10.22 -7.70
N VAL A 66 -4.14 -9.02 -7.37
CA VAL A 66 -3.34 -7.79 -7.47
C VAL A 66 -2.73 -7.47 -6.11
N PRO A 67 -1.39 -7.35 -6.01
CA PRO A 67 -0.73 -7.03 -4.74
C PRO A 67 -1.25 -5.71 -4.15
N THR A 68 -1.41 -5.67 -2.83
CA THR A 68 -1.78 -4.44 -2.12
C THR A 68 -0.64 -3.42 -2.19
N PRO A 69 -0.92 -2.14 -1.94
CA PRO A 69 0.13 -1.11 -1.83
C PRO A 69 1.24 -1.51 -0.84
N LEU A 70 0.87 -2.16 0.26
CA LEU A 70 1.82 -2.64 1.26
C LEU A 70 2.79 -3.69 0.69
N VAL A 71 2.31 -4.65 -0.10
CA VAL A 71 3.18 -5.66 -0.76
C VAL A 71 4.20 -4.99 -1.67
N HIS A 72 3.76 -4.00 -2.47
CA HIS A 72 4.66 -3.29 -3.37
C HIS A 72 5.75 -2.51 -2.63
N ALA A 73 5.37 -1.81 -1.56
CA ALA A 73 6.32 -1.05 -0.74
C ALA A 73 7.29 -1.99 -0.02
N ALA A 74 6.80 -3.07 0.59
CA ALA A 74 7.58 -4.05 1.34
C ALA A 74 8.60 -4.84 0.49
N ARG A 75 8.50 -4.83 -0.83
CA ARG A 75 9.49 -5.43 -1.74
C ARG A 75 10.72 -4.55 -1.98
N LYS A 76 10.62 -3.25 -1.72
CA LYS A 76 11.67 -2.26 -2.01
C LYS A 76 12.50 -2.00 -0.75
N THR A 77 13.82 -1.91 -0.92
CA THR A 77 14.80 -1.86 0.18
C THR A 77 15.39 -0.46 0.41
N ASN A 78 14.59 0.59 0.21
CA ASN A 78 15.05 1.99 0.34
C ASN A 78 14.24 2.75 1.42
N ALA A 79 14.79 3.88 1.88
CA ALA A 79 14.20 4.67 2.96
C ALA A 79 12.75 5.12 2.66
N LYS A 80 12.48 5.60 1.44
CA LYS A 80 11.12 6.02 1.03
C LYS A 80 10.11 4.88 1.13
N ALA A 81 10.50 3.68 0.72
CA ALA A 81 9.66 2.49 0.84
C ALA A 81 9.40 2.11 2.29
N ALA A 82 10.40 2.21 3.17
CA ALA A 82 10.24 1.95 4.60
C ALA A 82 9.25 2.94 5.25
N GLU A 83 9.37 4.23 4.95
CA GLU A 83 8.42 5.25 5.42
C GLU A 83 7.02 5.04 4.86
N LEU A 84 6.90 4.64 3.59
CA LEU A 84 5.60 4.31 3.02
C LEU A 84 4.95 3.08 3.67
N VAL A 85 5.74 2.03 3.99
CA VAL A 85 5.24 0.87 4.76
C VAL A 85 4.70 1.32 6.12
N LYS A 86 5.44 2.17 6.84
CA LYS A 86 5.00 2.76 8.11
C LYS A 86 3.68 3.51 7.94
N LEU A 87 3.59 4.43 6.98
CA LEU A 87 2.37 5.20 6.72
C LEU A 87 1.17 4.28 6.47
N ILE A 88 1.32 3.27 5.61
CA ILE A 88 0.26 2.35 5.24
C ILE A 88 -0.20 1.50 6.45
N LEU A 89 0.73 0.98 7.26
CA LEU A 89 0.41 0.21 8.46
C LEU A 89 -0.35 1.04 9.51
N PHE A 90 0.10 2.28 9.76
CA PHE A 90 -0.56 3.17 10.72
C PHE A 90 -1.96 3.61 10.27
N ASN A 91 -2.25 3.52 8.97
CA ASN A 91 -3.59 3.72 8.42
C ASN A 91 -4.42 2.42 8.35
N GLY A 92 -3.96 1.37 9.02
CA GLY A 92 -4.75 0.17 9.30
C GLY A 92 -4.67 -0.93 8.25
N ALA A 93 -3.65 -0.90 7.39
CA ALA A 93 -3.41 -1.97 6.43
C ALA A 93 -3.06 -3.30 7.11
N ASN A 94 -3.45 -4.40 6.46
CA ASN A 94 -3.15 -5.74 6.95
C ASN A 94 -1.73 -6.20 6.57
N ASP A 95 -0.97 -6.70 7.54
CA ASP A 95 0.39 -7.25 7.38
C ASP A 95 0.42 -8.65 6.73
N VAL A 96 -0.75 -9.16 6.37
CA VAL A 96 -0.97 -10.45 5.77
C VAL A 96 -1.99 -10.28 4.65
N VAL A 97 -1.65 -10.72 3.45
CA VAL A 97 -2.55 -10.66 2.29
C VAL A 97 -2.89 -12.06 1.83
N GLU A 98 -4.18 -12.36 1.74
CA GLU A 98 -4.67 -13.62 1.21
C GLU A 98 -5.05 -13.44 -0.27
N THR A 99 -4.38 -14.20 -1.14
CA THR A 99 -4.63 -14.15 -2.58
C THR A 99 -5.15 -15.51 -3.04
N PRO A 100 -6.33 -15.55 -3.68
CA PRO A 100 -6.81 -16.74 -4.37
C PRO A 100 -5.83 -17.21 -5.43
N GLN A 101 -5.37 -18.46 -5.32
CA GLN A 101 -4.52 -19.10 -6.31
C GLN A 101 -5.42 -19.60 -7.46
N GLY A 102 -5.75 -18.71 -8.38
CA GLY A 102 -6.47 -19.06 -9.61
C GLY A 102 -5.47 -19.19 -10.75
N GLY A 103 -5.16 -20.43 -11.16
CA GLY A 103 -4.56 -20.65 -12.48
C GLY A 103 -5.46 -20.04 -13.55
N ARG A 104 -4.88 -19.32 -14.52
CA ARG A 104 -5.64 -18.88 -15.70
C ARG A 104 -5.86 -20.08 -16.60
N ASN A 105 -7.09 -20.61 -16.61
CA ASN A 105 -7.54 -21.52 -17.65
C ASN A 105 -8.48 -20.69 -18.53
N GLU A 106 -8.19 -20.56 -19.81
CA GLU A 106 -9.00 -19.76 -20.76
C GLU A 106 -10.46 -20.24 -20.90
N LYS A 107 -10.82 -21.39 -20.31
CA LYS A 107 -12.11 -22.07 -20.55
C LYS A 107 -13.02 -22.28 -19.33
N ASN A 108 -12.58 -22.04 -18.09
CA ASN A 108 -13.43 -22.27 -16.91
C ASN A 108 -13.23 -21.21 -15.82
N LYS A 109 -14.29 -20.46 -15.51
CA LYS A 109 -14.32 -19.37 -14.51
C LYS A 109 -14.36 -19.88 -13.06
N TYR A 110 -14.61 -21.17 -12.84
CA TYR A 110 -14.69 -21.77 -11.51
C TYR A 110 -13.98 -23.12 -11.47
N ILE A 111 -12.95 -23.25 -10.64
CA ILE A 111 -12.45 -24.54 -10.16
C ILE A 111 -12.76 -24.58 -8.67
N LEU A 112 -13.67 -25.48 -8.27
CA LEU A 112 -13.88 -25.82 -6.87
C LEU A 112 -12.59 -26.45 -6.34
N GLY A 113 -11.90 -25.76 -5.43
CA GLY A 113 -10.62 -26.18 -4.86
C GLY A 113 -9.61 -25.04 -4.71
N LEU A 114 -10.06 -23.84 -4.31
CA LEU A 114 -9.23 -22.64 -4.20
C LEU A 114 -8.18 -22.79 -3.08
N SER A 115 -6.98 -23.24 -3.43
CA SER A 115 -5.79 -22.97 -2.62
C SER A 115 -5.64 -21.45 -2.49
N THR A 116 -5.59 -20.93 -1.27
CA THR A 116 -5.30 -19.52 -1.00
C THR A 116 -3.83 -19.38 -0.66
N PHE A 117 -3.08 -18.59 -1.43
CA PHE A 117 -1.71 -18.27 -1.09
C PHE A 117 -1.67 -17.06 -0.16
N LYS A 118 -1.04 -17.25 1.00
CA LYS A 118 -0.89 -16.23 2.04
C LYS A 118 0.46 -15.54 1.86
N ILE A 119 0.43 -14.27 1.51
CA ILE A 119 1.63 -13.42 1.45
C ILE A 119 1.86 -12.88 2.86
N ARG A 120 2.99 -13.26 3.46
CA ARG A 120 3.48 -12.69 4.72
C ARG A 120 4.38 -11.50 4.38
N ILE A 121 3.94 -10.29 4.72
CA ILE A 121 4.68 -9.08 4.38
C ILE A 121 6.05 -9.05 5.04
N SER A 122 6.18 -9.61 6.26
CA SER A 122 7.46 -9.73 6.97
C SER A 122 8.52 -10.51 6.19
N GLU A 123 8.12 -11.40 5.27
CA GLU A 123 9.06 -12.19 4.48
C GLU A 123 9.59 -11.44 3.26
N GLU A 124 8.96 -10.34 2.85
CA GLU A 124 9.39 -9.53 1.71
C GLU A 124 10.73 -8.82 2.00
N LYS A 125 11.59 -8.71 0.98
CA LYS A 125 12.98 -8.26 1.14
C LYS A 125 13.11 -6.89 1.82
N GLY A 126 12.21 -5.95 1.49
CA GLY A 126 12.19 -4.61 2.08
C GLY A 126 11.73 -4.61 3.53
N ALA A 127 10.71 -5.40 3.86
CA ALA A 127 10.23 -5.55 5.24
C ALA A 127 11.33 -6.09 6.18
N ARG A 128 12.08 -7.10 5.75
CA ARG A 128 13.25 -7.62 6.50
C ARG A 128 14.35 -6.58 6.74
N GLN A 129 14.40 -5.54 5.92
CA GLN A 129 15.42 -4.48 5.98
C GLN A 129 14.89 -3.16 6.56
N ILE A 130 13.63 -3.12 7.04
CA ILE A 130 13.04 -1.89 7.58
C ILE A 130 13.81 -1.33 8.77
N SER A 131 14.39 -2.19 9.61
CA SER A 131 15.18 -1.79 10.76
C SER A 131 16.38 -0.92 10.41
N LYS A 132 16.95 -1.10 9.21
CA LYS A 132 18.03 -0.24 8.70
C LYS A 132 17.61 1.22 8.56
N TRP A 133 16.33 1.47 8.27
CA TRP A 133 15.83 2.80 7.93
C TRP A 133 15.03 3.42 9.08
N LEU A 134 14.26 2.62 9.81
CA LEU A 134 13.35 3.10 10.86
C LEU A 134 13.85 2.83 12.28
N GLY A 135 14.95 2.08 12.46
CA GLY A 135 15.47 1.70 13.77
C GLY A 135 14.60 0.71 14.54
N VAL A 136 13.56 0.16 13.90
CA VAL A 136 12.63 -0.84 14.47
C VAL A 136 12.43 -1.99 13.50
N THR A 137 12.19 -3.19 14.02
CA THR A 137 11.82 -4.36 13.20
C THR A 137 10.43 -4.20 12.59
N PHE A 138 10.14 -5.01 11.56
CA PHE A 138 8.81 -4.98 10.94
C PHE A 138 7.71 -5.40 11.93
N GLU A 139 7.99 -6.39 12.77
CA GLU A 139 7.08 -6.90 13.79
C GLU A 139 6.78 -5.84 14.85
N GLU A 140 7.80 -5.12 15.33
CA GLU A 140 7.63 -3.99 16.25
C GLU A 140 6.80 -2.88 15.61
N LEU A 141 7.06 -2.57 14.33
CA LEU A 141 6.30 -1.56 13.59
C LEU A 141 4.81 -1.93 13.47
N VAL A 142 4.50 -3.18 13.15
CA VAL A 142 3.12 -3.70 13.12
C VAL A 142 2.48 -3.63 14.50
N ALA A 143 3.20 -3.99 15.55
CA ALA A 143 2.71 -3.89 16.93
C ALA A 143 2.39 -2.43 17.31
N GLN A 144 3.25 -1.48 16.97
CA GLN A 144 3.02 -0.05 17.19
C GLN A 144 1.79 0.46 16.44
N ALA A 145 1.65 0.10 15.15
CA ALA A 145 0.50 0.49 14.35
C ALA A 145 -0.82 -0.06 14.91
N ARG A 146 -0.83 -1.33 15.36
CA ARG A 146 -1.99 -1.94 16.01
C ARG A 146 -2.34 -1.26 17.33
N LYS A 147 -1.34 -0.90 18.14
CA LYS A 147 -1.53 -0.18 19.41
C LYS A 147 -2.14 1.21 19.18
N ALA A 148 -1.58 1.98 18.24
CA ALA A 148 -2.10 3.30 17.90
C ALA A 148 -3.58 3.26 17.49
N LYS A 149 -3.99 2.22 16.75
CA LYS A 149 -5.41 2.00 16.38
C LYS A 149 -6.30 1.65 17.58
N GLY A 150 -5.78 0.95 18.58
CA GLY A 150 -6.50 0.61 19.81
C GLY A 150 -6.70 1.81 20.73
N GLU A 151 -5.72 2.70 20.81
CA GLU A 151 -5.78 3.94 21.61
C GLU A 151 -6.85 4.90 21.06
N VAL A 152 -6.92 5.11 19.74
CA VAL A 152 -7.95 5.96 19.10
C VAL A 152 -9.37 5.48 19.42
N LYS A 153 -9.59 4.17 19.53
CA LYS A 153 -10.92 3.63 19.87
C LYS A 153 -11.31 3.83 21.33
N SER A 154 -10.33 4.00 22.23
CA SER A 154 -10.58 4.19 23.66
C SER A 154 -10.78 5.66 24.03
N SER A 155 -10.38 6.61 23.19
CA SER A 155 -10.62 8.05 23.41
C SER A 155 -11.97 8.57 22.89
N ASP A 156 -12.66 7.78 22.07
CA ASP A 156 -13.95 8.15 21.45
C ASP A 156 -15.17 7.53 22.17
N THR A 157 -15.00 7.00 23.40
CA THR A 157 -16.08 6.43 24.25
C THR A 157 -16.17 7.17 25.57
#